data_AF-A0A7K0TPA1-F1
#
_entry.id   AF-A0A7K0TPA1-F1
#
_cell.length_a   1.000
_cell.length_b   1.000
_cell.length_c   1.000
_cell.angle_alpha   90.00
_cell.angle_beta   90.00
_cell.angle_gamma   90.00
#
_symmetry.space_group_name_H-M   'P 1'
#
loop_
_entity.id
_entity.type
_entity.pdbx_description
1 polymer ?
#
loop_
_entity_poly.entity_id
_entity_poly.type
_entity_poly.pdbx_seq_one_letter_code
_entity_poly.pdbx_strand_id
1 'polypeptide(L)' 'MTKWLSDDEQQSWRSFLMAWTMLTNELNTNLQNQHGLTIADYEILVQLSETENRRMRMSELAQSTLA' A
#
# COMPACT_ATOMS: atom_id res chain seq x y z
N MET A 1 3.90 18.12 -27.09
CA MET A 1 4.18 16.77 -27.64
C MET A 1 4.46 15.87 -26.45
N THR A 2 3.64 14.84 -26.21
CA THR A 2 3.82 13.93 -25.08
C THR A 2 5.00 13.00 -25.38
N LYS A 3 5.97 12.92 -24.46
CA LYS A 3 7.13 12.03 -24.61
C LYS A 3 6.74 10.64 -24.10
N TRP A 4 6.70 9.66 -25.01
CA TRP A 4 6.45 8.26 -24.67
C TRP A 4 7.71 7.59 -24.13
N LEU A 5 7.53 6.48 -23.42
CA LEU A 5 8.63 5.64 -22.95
C LEU A 5 9.35 5.01 -24.15
N SER A 6 10.67 4.93 -24.05
CA SER A 6 11.48 4.03 -24.88
C SER A 6 11.20 2.56 -24.53
N ASP A 7 11.68 1.64 -25.36
CA ASP A 7 11.45 0.20 -25.16
C ASP A 7 12.04 -0.31 -23.83
N ASP A 8 13.25 0.16 -23.46
CA ASP A 8 13.91 -0.21 -22.21
C ASP A 8 13.16 0.34 -20.98
N GLU A 9 12.68 1.58 -21.06
CA GLU A 9 11.85 2.19 -20.02
C GLU A 9 10.52 1.45 -19.89
N GLN A 10 9.89 1.07 -21.00
CA GLN A 10 8.65 0.32 -20.98
C GLN A 10 8.82 -1.08 -20.39
N GLN A 11 9.91 -1.77 -20.71
CA GLN A 11 10.22 -3.09 -20.16
C GLN A 11 10.44 -3.03 -18.64
N SER A 12 11.22 -2.04 -18.19
CA SER A 12 11.47 -1.81 -16.77
C SER A 12 10.17 -1.47 -16.03
N TRP A 13 9.35 -0.59 -16.62
CA TRP A 13 8.07 -0.17 -16.06
C TRP A 13 7.09 -1.34 -15.91
N ARG A 14 6.96 -2.18 -16.94
CA ARG A 14 6.10 -3.38 -16.89
C ARG A 14 6.57 -4.37 -15.83
N SER A 15 7.89 -4.57 -15.72
CA SER A 15 8.47 -5.48 -14.72
C SER A 15 8.17 -5.01 -13.30
N PHE A 16 8.31 -3.70 -13.05
CA PHE A 16 7.92 -3.08 -11.78
C PHE A 16 6.43 -3.28 -11.48
N LEU A 17 5.55 -2.97 -12.44
CA LEU A 17 4.11 -3.14 -12.26
C LEU A 17 3.71 -4.59 -11.94
N MET A 18 4.34 -5.55 -12.62
CA MET A 18 4.10 -6.97 -12.34
C MET A 18 4.54 -7.34 -10.93
N ALA A 19 5.75 -6.94 -10.52
CA ALA A 19 6.28 -7.21 -9.19
C ALA A 19 5.40 -6.57 -8.10
N TRP A 20 5.02 -5.31 -8.29
CA TRP A 20 4.14 -4.58 -7.37
C TRP A 20 2.79 -5.30 -7.21
N THR A 21 2.15 -5.68 -8.32
CA THR A 21 0.85 -6.36 -8.32
C THR A 21 0.91 -7.72 -7.62
N MET A 22 1.95 -8.51 -7.90
CA MET A 22 2.13 -9.81 -7.26
C MET A 22 2.34 -9.66 -5.74
N LEU A 23 3.21 -8.72 -5.35
CA LEU A 23 3.50 -8.47 -3.94
C LEU A 23 2.27 -8.01 -3.16
N THR A 24 1.55 -7.01 -3.67
CA THR A 24 0.35 -6.49 -2.99
C THR A 24 -0.77 -7.53 -2.92
N ASN A 25 -0.97 -8.33 -3.96
CA ASN A 25 -1.95 -9.41 -3.94
C ASN A 25 -1.61 -10.47 -2.89
N GLU A 26 -0.34 -10.87 -2.80
CA GLU A 26 0.07 -11.89 -1.84
C GLU A 26 -0.03 -11.38 -0.40
N LEU A 27 0.40 -10.14 -0.14
CA LEU A 27 0.26 -9.51 1.18
C LEU A 27 -1.21 -9.39 1.60
N ASN A 28 -2.08 -8.94 0.69
CA ASN A 28 -3.51 -8.82 0.97
C ASN A 28 -4.15 -10.19 1.26
N THR A 29 -3.79 -11.20 0.45
CA THR A 29 -4.29 -12.58 0.64
C THR A 29 -3.82 -13.15 1.97
N ASN A 30 -2.56 -12.92 2.34
CA ASN A 30 -2.00 -13.40 3.60
C ASN A 30 -2.70 -12.74 4.81
N LEU A 31 -2.83 -11.41 4.82
CA LEU A 31 -3.51 -10.66 5.87
C LEU A 31 -4.97 -11.11 6.03
N GLN A 32 -5.69 -11.27 4.90
CA GLN A 32 -7.08 -11.68 4.93
C GLN A 32 -7.25 -13.10 5.47
N ASN A 33 -6.41 -14.04 5.05
CA ASN A 33 -6.54 -15.45 5.43
C ASN A 33 -6.07 -15.72 6.86
N GLN A 34 -4.99 -15.08 7.31
CA GLN A 34 -4.41 -15.35 8.62
C GLN A 34 -5.00 -14.49 9.73
N HIS A 35 -5.42 -13.27 9.41
CA HIS A 35 -5.82 -12.27 10.41
C HIS A 35 -7.22 -11.68 10.16
N GLY A 36 -7.85 -11.97 9.02
CA GLY A 36 -9.15 -11.40 8.67
C GLY A 36 -9.10 -9.90 8.38
N LEU A 37 -7.92 -9.36 8.09
CA LEU A 37 -7.67 -7.93 7.88
C LEU A 37 -7.48 -7.63 6.39
N THR A 38 -7.97 -6.47 5.96
CA THR A 38 -7.55 -5.87 4.70
C THR A 38 -6.23 -5.11 4.88
N ILE A 39 -5.54 -4.79 3.78
CA ILE A 39 -4.36 -3.89 3.81
C ILE A 39 -4.71 -2.54 4.46
N ALA A 40 -5.89 -1.98 4.14
CA ALA A 40 -6.32 -0.70 4.71
C ALA A 40 -6.52 -0.77 6.24
N ASP A 41 -7.08 -1.87 6.74
CA ASP A 41 -7.19 -2.09 8.19
C ASP A 41 -5.81 -2.17 8.83
N TYR A 42 -4.88 -2.89 8.18
CA TYR A 42 -3.52 -3.05 8.66
C TYR A 42 -2.77 -1.70 8.71
N GLU A 43 -2.91 -0.85 7.70
CA GLU A 43 -2.32 0.49 7.67
C GLU A 43 -2.81 1.37 8.84
N ILE A 44 -4.10 1.32 9.16
CA ILE A 44 -4.66 2.00 10.34
C ILE A 44 -4.00 1.49 11.62
N LEU A 45 -3.85 0.16 11.76
CA LEU A 45 -3.23 -0.44 12.94
C LEU A 45 -1.76 -0.05 13.09
N VAL A 46 -1.01 0.00 11.99
CA VAL A 46 0.38 0.47 11.97
C VAL A 46 0.46 1.91 12.45
N GLN A 47 -0.33 2.81 11.86
CA GLN A 47 -0.34 4.23 12.23
C GLN A 47 -0.67 4.44 13.71
N LEU A 48 -1.68 3.74 14.22
CA LEU A 48 -2.04 3.81 15.63
C LEU A 48 -0.94 3.23 16.50
N SER A 49 -0.28 2.13 16.09
CA SER A 49 0.77 1.49 16.88
C SER A 49 1.99 2.40 17.13
N GLU A 50 2.26 3.32 16.21
CA GLU A 50 3.38 4.27 16.25
C GLU A 50 3.02 5.59 16.97
N THR A 51 1.74 5.79 17.30
CA THR A 51 1.27 7.00 17.97
C THR A 51 1.28 6.83 19.49
N GLU A 52 1.58 7.90 20.22
CA GLU A 52 1.51 7.90 21.69
C GLU A 52 0.13 7.44 22.17
N ASN A 53 0.10 6.55 23.16
CA ASN A 53 -1.12 5.93 23.69
C ASN A 53 -1.96 5.12 22.68
N ARG A 54 -1.44 4.86 21.47
CA ARG A 54 -2.09 4.12 20.38
C ARG A 54 -3.43 4.69 19.93
N ARG A 55 -3.55 6.02 19.96
CA ARG A 55 -4.78 6.74 19.63
C ARG A 55 -4.46 7.98 18.84
N MET A 56 -5.33 8.32 17.90
CA MET A 56 -5.21 9.48 17.04
C MET A 56 -6.60 10.06 16.77
N ARG A 57 -6.70 11.36 16.46
CA ARG A 57 -7.98 11.92 16.01
C ARG A 57 -8.32 11.35 14.63
N MET A 58 -9.60 11.06 14.38
CA MET A 58 -10.04 10.50 13.08
C MET A 58 -9.64 11.37 11.88
N SER A 59 -9.61 12.70 12.03
CA SER A 59 -9.16 13.61 10.97
C SER A 59 -7.68 13.46 10.63
N GLU A 60 -6.85 13.24 11.65
CA GLU A 60 -5.40 13.02 11.47
C GLU A 60 -5.15 11.64 10.88
N LEU A 61 -5.89 10.62 11.34
CA LEU A 61 -5.80 9.26 10.81
C LEU A 61 -6.22 9.17 9.34
N ALA A 62 -7.26 9.91 8.94
CA ALA A 62 -7.66 10.00 7.54
C ALA A 62 -6.58 10.70 6.69
N GLN A 63 -5.95 11.76 7.20
CA GLN A 63 -4.88 12.47 6.51
C GLN A 63 -3.64 11.57 6.31
N SER A 64 -3.31 10.71 7.27
CA SER A 64 -2.11 9.86 7.23
C SER A 64 -2.25 8.63 6.33
N THR A 65 -3.47 8.19 6.03
CA THR A 65 -3.77 6.99 5.22
C THR A 65 -4.15 7.29 3.77
N LEU A 66 -4.16 8.56 3.36
CA LEU A 66 -4.51 9.03 2.00
C LEU A 66 -3.30 9.15 1.04
N ALA A 67 -2.15 8.55 1.37
CA ALA A 67 -0.91 8.66 0.58
C ALA A 67 -0.83 7.68 -0.59
#